data_AF-A0A9E5LPV8-F1
#
_entry.id   AF-A0A9E5LPV8-F1
#
_cell.length_a   1.000
_cell.length_b   1.000
_cell.length_c   1.000
_cell.angle_alpha   90.00
_cell.angle_beta   90.00
_cell.angle_gamma   90.00
#
_symmetry.space_group_name_H-M   'P 1'
#
loop_
_entity.id
_entity.type
_entity.pdbx_description
1 polymer ?
#
loop_
_entity_poly.entity_id
_entity_poly.type
_entity_poly.pdbx_seq_one_letter_code
_entity_poly.pdbx_strand_id
1 'polypeptide(L)'
;MKIKNLLLAPLVALALSSCGGGGSSIAEESYVSGNGSVSYIKQADRIPAPRLSGMTLTGKNYTYDVGKVAVVNVWASWCAPCRAEAPTLAALSE
;
A
#
# COMPACT_ATOMS: atom_id res chain seq x y z
N MET A 1 -15.67 9.40 56.17
CA MET A 1 -15.10 9.04 54.85
C MET A 1 -13.76 9.76 54.70
N LYS A 2 -12.66 9.00 54.61
CA LYS A 2 -11.29 9.54 54.75
C LYS A 2 -10.86 10.26 53.46
N ILE A 3 -10.54 11.54 53.58
CA ILE A 3 -10.02 12.47 52.54
C ILE A 3 -8.86 11.89 51.69
N LYS A 4 -8.15 10.89 52.21
CA LYS A 4 -7.08 10.16 51.49
C LYS A 4 -7.54 9.49 50.18
N ASN A 5 -8.82 9.14 50.04
CA ASN A 5 -9.33 8.50 48.82
C ASN A 5 -9.63 9.49 47.68
N LEU A 6 -9.63 10.80 47.94
CA LEU A 6 -9.96 11.82 46.93
C LEU A 6 -8.77 12.13 45.99
N LEU A 7 -7.54 11.82 46.42
CA LEU A 7 -6.31 12.05 45.62
C LEU A 7 -5.91 10.85 44.75
N LEU A 8 -6.46 9.65 45.00
CA LEU A 8 -6.16 8.45 44.22
C LEU A 8 -6.91 8.41 42.87
N ALA A 9 -8.12 8.97 42.82
CA ALA A 9 -8.97 8.96 41.63
C ALA A 9 -8.37 9.71 40.41
N PRO A 10 -7.84 10.94 40.53
CA PRO A 10 -7.28 11.63 39.37
C PRO A 10 -5.97 10.99 38.88
N LEU A 11 -5.17 10.39 39.79
CA LEU A 11 -3.89 9.76 39.43
C LEU A 11 -4.11 8.47 38.61
N VAL A 12 -5.14 7.69 38.95
CA VAL A 12 -5.55 6.51 38.19
C VAL A 12 -6.15 6.91 36.84
N ALA A 13 -6.93 8.00 36.78
CA ALA A 13 -7.46 8.54 35.53
C ALA A 13 -6.36 9.01 34.56
N LEU A 14 -5.27 9.63 35.06
CA LEU A 14 -4.10 9.98 34.26
C LEU A 14 -3.27 8.76 33.80
N ALA A 15 -3.25 7.68 34.59
CA ALA A 15 -2.54 6.46 34.20
C ALA A 15 -3.25 5.69 33.07
N LEU A 16 -4.59 5.77 33.00
CA LEU A 16 -5.40 5.10 31.99
C LEU A 16 -5.28 5.71 30.58
N SER A 17 -4.91 7.00 30.45
CA SER A 17 -4.65 7.63 29.15
C SER A 17 -3.26 7.34 28.58
N SER A 18 -2.37 6.71 29.36
CA SER A 18 -1.00 6.37 28.92
C SER A 18 -0.94 5.18 27.95
N CYS A 19 -1.97 4.34 27.91
CA CYS A 19 -2.08 3.28 26.90
C CYS A 19 -2.79 3.73 25.60
N GLY A 20 -3.11 5.03 25.50
CA GLY A 20 -3.44 5.68 24.23
C GLY A 20 -2.18 6.06 23.48
N GLY A 21 -1.32 5.08 23.18
CA GLY A 21 -0.23 5.27 22.22
C GLY A 21 -0.83 5.69 20.90
N GLY A 22 -0.68 6.97 20.56
CA GLY A 22 -1.16 7.56 19.32
C GLY A 22 -0.51 6.92 18.11
N GLY A 23 -1.10 5.83 17.63
CA GLY A 23 -0.99 5.42 16.24
C GLY A 23 -2.02 6.22 15.45
N SER A 24 -1.56 7.21 14.69
CA SER A 24 -2.38 7.84 13.65
C SER A 24 -2.49 6.86 12.47
N SER A 25 -3.31 5.83 12.61
CA SER A 25 -3.68 4.97 11.48
C SER A 25 -4.72 5.72 10.65
N ILE A 26 -4.27 6.35 9.56
CA ILE A 26 -5.17 6.72 8.47
C ILE A 26 -5.68 5.40 7.84
N ALA A 27 -6.95 5.34 7.46
CA ALA A 27 -7.63 4.12 7.02
C ALA A 27 -7.09 3.46 5.72
N GLU A 28 -5.90 3.84 5.23
CA GLU A 28 -5.26 3.34 4.00
C GLU A 28 -4.20 2.23 4.26
N GLU A 29 -4.12 1.68 5.47
CA GLU A 29 -3.10 0.72 5.95
C GLU A 29 -3.23 -0.72 5.40
N SER A 30 -3.97 -0.96 4.30
CA SER A 30 -3.87 -2.26 3.58
C SER A 30 -2.67 -2.31 2.63
N TYR A 31 -1.95 -1.20 2.47
CA TYR A 31 -0.71 -1.14 1.71
C TYR A 31 0.48 -1.58 2.58
N VAL A 32 0.97 -2.79 2.36
CA VAL A 32 2.28 -3.20 2.86
C VAL A 32 3.32 -2.53 1.97
N SER A 33 3.89 -1.42 2.44
CA SER A 33 5.03 -0.80 1.77
C SER A 33 6.15 -1.82 1.69
N GLY A 34 6.55 -2.18 0.48
CA GLY A 34 7.71 -3.04 0.28
C GLY A 34 8.90 -2.49 1.04
N ASN A 35 9.82 -3.34 1.48
CA ASN A 35 11.05 -2.95 2.18
C ASN A 35 12.05 -2.15 1.30
N GLY A 36 11.59 -1.54 0.20
CA GLY A 36 12.41 -0.86 -0.80
C GLY A 36 13.27 -1.80 -1.65
N SER A 37 13.18 -3.13 -1.47
CA SER A 37 13.95 -4.06 -2.27
C SER A 37 13.28 -4.31 -3.63
N VAL A 38 14.06 -4.11 -4.69
CA VAL A 38 13.69 -4.52 -6.03
C VAL A 38 14.21 -5.94 -6.24
N SER A 39 13.32 -6.84 -6.67
CA SER A 39 13.71 -8.20 -7.03
C SER A 39 14.24 -8.22 -8.47
N TYR A 40 15.52 -8.54 -8.61
CA TYR A 40 16.16 -8.67 -9.93
C TYR A 40 16.27 -10.15 -10.31
N ILE A 41 15.63 -10.53 -11.41
CA ILE A 41 15.73 -11.88 -11.97
C ILE A 41 16.86 -11.90 -13.00
N LYS A 42 17.89 -12.71 -12.75
CA LYS A 42 19.00 -12.92 -13.68
C LYS A 42 18.46 -13.44 -15.00
N GLN A 43 19.09 -13.08 -16.11
CA GLN A 43 18.60 -13.45 -17.44
C GLN A 43 18.44 -14.96 -17.63
N ALA A 44 19.36 -15.76 -17.06
CA ALA A 44 19.31 -17.22 -17.10
C ALA A 44 18.13 -17.83 -16.31
N ASP A 45 17.60 -17.09 -15.32
CA ASP A 45 16.53 -17.56 -14.43
C ASP A 45 15.14 -17.03 -14.86
N ARG A 46 15.06 -16.26 -15.95
CA ARG A 46 13.79 -15.71 -16.45
C ARG A 46 12.98 -16.79 -17.14
N ILE A 47 11.74 -16.96 -16.70
CA ILE A 47 10.73 -17.78 -17.39
C ILE A 47 9.87 -16.90 -18.31
N PRO A 48 9.20 -17.49 -19.32
CA PRO A 48 8.24 -16.75 -20.13
C PRO A 48 7.16 -16.10 -19.26
N ALA A 49 6.87 -14.82 -19.53
CA ALA A 49 5.79 -14.12 -18.86
C ALA A 49 4.44 -14.79 -19.19
N PRO A 50 3.47 -14.78 -18.25
CA PRO A 50 2.13 -15.29 -18.53
C PRO A 50 1.46 -14.47 -19.63
N ARG A 51 0.54 -15.10 -20.36
CA ARG A 51 -0.30 -14.40 -21.34
C ARG A 51 -1.19 -13.39 -20.62
N LEU A 52 -1.01 -12.11 -20.90
CA LEU A 52 -1.85 -11.06 -20.34
C LEU A 52 -3.05 -10.81 -21.27
N SER A 53 -4.23 -11.18 -20.79
CA SER A 53 -5.49 -10.92 -21.47
C SER A 53 -6.61 -10.71 -20.47
N GLY A 54 -7.58 -9.85 -20.81
CA GLY A 54 -8.72 -9.56 -19.96
C GLY A 54 -9.55 -8.40 -20.49
N MET A 55 -10.57 -8.03 -19.72
CA MET A 55 -11.42 -6.89 -20.03
C MET A 55 -10.81 -5.60 -19.47
N THR A 56 -10.75 -4.54 -20.28
CA THR A 56 -10.33 -3.22 -19.83
C THR A 56 -11.39 -2.55 -18.97
N LEU A 57 -11.03 -1.44 -18.32
CA LEU A 57 -11.97 -0.59 -17.58
C LEU A 57 -13.09 0.00 -18.47
N THR A 58 -12.91 0.01 -19.79
CA THR A 58 -13.90 0.45 -20.78
C THR A 58 -14.75 -0.68 -21.36
N GLY A 59 -14.61 -1.91 -20.83
CA GLY A 59 -15.38 -3.07 -21.27
C GLY A 59 -14.88 -3.72 -22.56
N LYS A 60 -13.70 -3.35 -23.07
CA LYS A 60 -13.11 -3.96 -24.27
C LYS A 60 -12.26 -5.16 -23.89
N ASN A 61 -12.30 -6.21 -24.69
CA ASN A 61 -11.33 -7.30 -24.56
C ASN A 61 -9.96 -6.83 -25.06
N TYR A 62 -8.95 -7.01 -24.21
CA TYR A 62 -7.56 -6.70 -24.50
C TYR A 62 -6.71 -7.96 -24.35
N THR A 63 -5.74 -8.10 -25.24
CA THR A 63 -4.67 -9.08 -25.15
C THR A 63 -3.37 -8.34 -25.44
N TYR A 64 -2.39 -8.53 -24.59
CA TYR A 64 -1.07 -7.97 -24.79
C TYR A 64 -0.38 -8.63 -25.99
N ASP A 65 0.15 -7.81 -26.89
CA ASP A 65 0.91 -8.28 -28.04
C ASP A 65 2.38 -8.42 -27.68
N VAL A 66 2.95 -9.58 -27.99
CA VAL A 66 4.33 -9.92 -27.65
C VAL A 66 5.30 -9.24 -28.62
N GLY A 67 6.49 -8.87 -28.13
CA GLY A 67 7.55 -8.29 -28.98
C GLY A 67 7.91 -6.84 -28.65
N LYS A 68 7.19 -6.20 -27.72
CA LYS A 68 7.62 -4.93 -27.11
C LYS A 68 8.00 -5.16 -25.65
N VAL A 69 8.78 -4.25 -25.07
CA VAL A 69 8.95 -4.24 -23.60
C VAL A 69 7.68 -3.67 -23.00
N ALA A 70 7.19 -4.30 -21.93
CA ALA A 70 6.07 -3.79 -21.16
C ALA A 70 6.43 -3.73 -19.68
N VAL A 71 5.95 -2.67 -19.02
CA VAL A 71 5.94 -2.53 -17.57
C VAL A 71 4.52 -2.76 -17.09
N VAL A 72 4.34 -3.75 -16.21
CA VAL A 72 3.03 -4.08 -15.63
C VAL A 72 2.96 -3.51 -14.22
N ASN A 73 2.04 -2.59 -13.99
CA ASN A 73 1.77 -2.00 -12.69
C ASN A 73 0.43 -2.52 -12.16
N VAL A 74 0.45 -3.09 -10.95
CA VAL A 74 -0.75 -3.57 -10.26
C VAL A 74 -1.15 -2.53 -9.23
N TRP A 75 -2.31 -1.93 -9.41
CA TRP A 75 -2.75 -0.79 -8.61
C TRP A 75 -4.25 -0.81 -8.36
N ALA A 76 -4.71 0.09 -7.48
CA ALA A 76 -6.11 0.36 -7.25
C ALA A 76 -6.35 1.86 -7.03
N SER A 77 -7.54 2.37 -7.37
CA SER A 77 -7.87 3.80 -7.25
C SER A 77 -7.77 4.33 -5.81
N TRP A 78 -8.06 3.49 -4.83
CA TRP A 78 -7.98 3.80 -3.42
C TRP A 78 -6.57 3.62 -2.83
N CYS A 79 -5.61 3.08 -3.58
CA CYS A 79 -4.23 2.89 -3.12
C CYS A 79 -3.47 4.23 -3.16
N ALA A 80 -3.29 4.86 -2.00
CA ALA A 80 -2.55 6.11 -1.85
C ALA A 80 -1.16 6.13 -2.52
N PRO A 81 -0.28 5.13 -2.27
CA PRO A 81 1.04 5.12 -2.90
C PRO A 81 0.96 4.88 -4.41
N CYS A 82 -0.02 4.11 -4.88
CA CYS A 82 -0.24 3.92 -6.31
C CYS A 82 -0.65 5.24 -7.00
N ARG A 83 -1.46 6.07 -6.34
CA ARG A 83 -1.78 7.41 -6.85
C ARG A 83 -0.54 8.31 -6.88
N ALA A 84 0.37 8.16 -5.91
CA ALA A 84 1.60 8.94 -5.85
C ALA A 84 2.59 8.57 -6.97
N GLU A 85 2.66 7.31 -7.40
CA GLU A 85 3.55 6.88 -8.50
C GLU A 85 2.97 7.10 -9.91
N ALA A 86 1.64 7.23 -10.03
CA ALA A 86 0.96 7.29 -11.33
C ALA A 86 1.50 8.37 -12.30
N PRO A 87 1.84 9.61 -11.88
CA PRO A 87 2.38 10.62 -12.80
C PRO A 87 3.71 10.19 -13.42
N THR A 88 4.58 9.51 -12.65
CA THR A 88 5.87 9.01 -13.12
C THR A 88 5.68 7.89 -14.15
N LEU A 89 4.74 6.98 -13.90
CA LEU A 89 4.43 5.89 -14.84
C LEU A 89 3.80 6.41 -16.14
N ALA A 90 2.97 7.46 -16.07
CA ALA A 90 2.43 8.11 -17.25
C ALA A 90 3.55 8.72 -18.12
N ALA A 91 4.46 9.49 -17.50
CA ALA A 91 5.60 10.08 -18.19
C ALA A 91 6.56 9.04 -18.80
N LEU A 92 6.68 7.85 -18.20
CA LEU A 92 7.47 6.75 -18.75
C LEU A 92 6.84 6.11 -20.01
N SER A 93 5.52 6.27 -20.20
CA SER A 93 4.76 5.60 -21.25
C SER A 93 4.60 6.41 -22.54
N GLU A 94 5.02 7.68 -22.52
CA GLU A 94 5.03 8.61 -23.67
C GLU A 94 6.24 8.38 -24.58
#